data_AF-A0A1M5ZXG9-F1
#
_entry.id   AF-A0A1M5ZXG9-F1
#
_cell.length_a   1.000
_cell.length_b   1.000
_cell.length_c   1.000
_cell.angle_alpha   90.00
_cell.angle_beta   90.00
_cell.angle_gamma   90.00
#
_symmetry.space_group_name_H-M   'P 1'
#
loop_
_entity.id
_entity.type
_entity.pdbx_description
1 polymer ?
#
loop_
_entity_poly.entity_id
_entity_poly.type
_entity_poly.pdbx_seq_one_letter_code
_entity_poly.pdbx_strand_id
1 'polypeptide(L)'
;MIKKHWKKILLSLCSMLWSGCSDDSSSDSKELIACELEQICPEYGIFYDCENEEDAIAGNFENCTMSYPACTDTYYCEDDVTCFQSTDDETKTFDCRDEKDNKTVYTEDEFKSKYYVESERIH
;
A
#
# COMPACT_ATOMS: atom_id res chain seq x y z
N MET A 1 5.77 49.48 -28.68
CA MET A 1 6.51 49.07 -29.89
C MET A 1 5.85 47.83 -30.46
N ILE A 2 5.21 47.97 -31.62
CA ILE A 2 4.54 46.90 -32.36
C ILE A 2 5.42 46.59 -33.57
N LYS A 3 5.67 45.30 -33.84
CA LYS A 3 5.83 44.65 -35.17
C LYS A 3 6.83 43.49 -35.08
N LYS A 4 6.33 42.28 -35.30
CA LYS A 4 6.97 41.25 -36.15
C LYS A 4 5.97 40.10 -36.40
N HIS A 5 5.06 40.36 -37.33
CA HIS A 5 4.42 39.33 -38.13
C HIS A 5 5.22 39.22 -39.43
N TRP A 6 5.55 38.01 -39.88
CA TRP A 6 5.55 37.57 -41.29
C TRP A 6 6.20 36.17 -41.41
N LYS A 7 5.39 35.14 -41.75
CA LYS A 7 5.24 34.52 -43.10
C LYS A 7 6.34 33.45 -43.32
N LYS A 8 6.13 32.17 -43.65
CA LYS A 8 5.15 31.41 -44.48
C LYS A 8 5.26 29.92 -44.06
N ILE A 9 4.18 29.18 -43.84
CA ILE A 9 3.49 28.25 -44.77
C ILE A 9 4.43 27.22 -45.43
N LEU A 10 4.27 25.94 -45.05
CA LEU A 10 4.18 24.73 -45.89
C LEU A 10 3.89 23.55 -44.95
N LEU A 11 2.64 23.09 -44.83
CA LEU A 11 2.01 22.05 -45.67
C LEU A 11 2.80 20.73 -45.64
N SER A 12 2.42 19.81 -44.75
CA SER A 12 2.56 18.39 -45.04
C SER A 12 1.29 17.67 -44.58
N LEU A 13 0.51 17.28 -45.59
CA LEU A 13 -0.63 16.39 -45.50
C LEU A 13 -0.12 14.99 -45.13
N CYS A 14 -0.50 14.47 -43.97
CA CYS A 14 -0.55 13.03 -43.74
C CYS A 14 -2.02 12.63 -43.63
N SER A 15 -2.70 12.65 -44.77
CA SER A 15 -3.97 11.98 -44.96
C SER A 15 -3.72 10.52 -45.35
N MET A 16 -4.35 9.61 -44.61
CA MET A 16 -4.63 8.20 -44.96
C MET A 16 -3.52 7.18 -44.66
N LEU A 17 -3.50 6.69 -43.41
CA LEU A 17 -3.47 5.24 -43.16
C LEU A 17 -4.70 4.88 -42.31
N TRP A 18 -5.64 4.19 -42.93
CA TRP A 18 -6.81 3.57 -42.30
C TRP A 18 -6.41 2.24 -41.65
N SER A 19 -7.05 1.95 -40.51
CA SER A 19 -7.11 0.68 -39.74
C SER A 19 -6.46 0.80 -38.37
N GLY A 20 -7.22 1.30 -37.41
CA GLY A 20 -6.91 1.20 -35.99
C GLY A 20 -8.19 1.38 -35.21
N CYS A 21 -8.68 0.28 -34.65
CA CYS A 21 -9.84 0.08 -33.79
C CYS A 21 -10.69 1.29 -33.41
N SER A 22 -11.97 1.21 -33.76
CA SER A 22 -13.03 1.70 -32.90
C SER A 22 -12.96 0.94 -31.58
N ASP A 23 -12.40 1.59 -30.57
CA ASP A 23 -12.73 1.31 -29.19
C ASP A 23 -12.98 2.67 -28.54
N ASP A 24 -14.22 3.16 -28.65
CA ASP A 24 -14.83 3.96 -27.59
C ASP A 24 -15.00 3.05 -26.36
N SER A 25 -13.90 2.52 -25.84
CA SER A 25 -13.84 2.15 -24.44
C SER A 25 -13.46 3.43 -23.73
N SER A 26 -14.49 4.16 -23.32
CA SER A 26 -14.42 4.98 -22.10
C SER A 26 -14.08 4.01 -20.97
N SER A 27 -12.81 3.59 -20.91
CA SER A 27 -12.26 2.91 -19.77
C SER A 27 -12.28 3.97 -18.69
N ASP A 28 -13.33 3.93 -17.86
CA ASP A 28 -13.31 4.36 -16.46
C ASP A 28 -12.14 3.60 -15.82
N SER A 29 -10.92 4.05 -16.15
CA SER A 29 -9.71 3.67 -15.47
C SER A 29 -9.85 4.36 -14.14
N LYS A 30 -10.46 3.64 -13.18
CA LYS A 30 -10.42 4.05 -11.79
C LYS A 30 -8.94 4.17 -11.47
N GLU A 31 -8.47 5.40 -11.39
CA GLU A 31 -7.11 5.73 -11.00
C GLU A 31 -6.96 5.26 -9.55
N LEU A 32 -6.34 4.09 -9.38
CA LEU A 32 -6.08 3.52 -8.06
C LEU A 32 -4.95 4.31 -7.42
N ILE A 33 -5.03 4.49 -6.11
CA ILE A 33 -4.00 5.19 -5.33
C ILE A 33 -2.89 4.19 -5.03
N ALA A 34 -1.65 4.54 -5.34
CA ALA A 34 -0.52 3.67 -5.04
C ALA A 34 -0.25 3.64 -3.53
N CYS A 35 0.08 2.46 -3.01
CA CYS A 35 0.58 2.28 -1.66
C CYS A 35 1.87 1.46 -1.67
N GLU A 36 2.83 1.90 -0.88
CA GLU A 36 4.06 1.18 -0.58
C GLU A 36 3.83 0.24 0.61
N LEU A 37 4.28 -1.00 0.49
CA LEU A 37 4.23 -1.98 1.58
C LEU A 37 5.57 -1.99 2.32
N GLU A 38 5.56 -1.58 3.58
CA GLU A 38 6.68 -1.76 4.51
C GLU A 38 6.31 -2.78 5.59
N GLN A 39 7.19 -3.74 5.82
CA GLN A 39 7.07 -4.66 6.95
C GLN A 39 7.85 -4.11 8.14
N ILE A 40 7.13 -3.74 9.19
CA ILE A 40 7.72 -3.19 10.42
C ILE A 40 7.76 -4.30 11.45
N CYS A 41 8.97 -4.78 11.75
CA CYS A 41 9.22 -5.74 12.83
C CYS A 41 9.83 -5.00 14.03
N PRO A 42 9.45 -5.34 15.27
CA PRO A 42 10.15 -4.79 16.44
C PRO A 42 11.62 -5.19 16.44
N GLU A 43 12.53 -4.22 16.62
CA GLU A 43 13.99 -4.47 16.66
C GLU A 43 14.41 -5.36 17.84
N TYR A 44 13.61 -5.35 18.91
CA TYR A 44 13.79 -6.15 20.11
C TYR A 44 12.43 -6.70 20.57
N GLY A 45 12.44 -7.83 21.26
CA GLY A 45 11.22 -8.38 21.84
C GLY A 45 11.16 -9.89 21.81
N ILE A 46 12.18 -10.57 22.35
CA ILE A 46 12.03 -11.98 22.69
C ILE A 46 11.14 -12.04 23.91
N PHE A 47 9.96 -12.65 23.76
CA PHE A 47 9.05 -12.91 24.86
C PHE A 47 9.30 -14.31 25.39
N TYR A 48 9.36 -14.44 26.72
CA TYR A 48 9.42 -15.74 27.39
C TYR A 48 8.07 -15.95 28.08
N ASP A 49 7.26 -16.85 27.53
CA ASP A 49 6.04 -17.32 28.18
C ASP A 49 6.41 -18.50 29.08
N CYS A 50 6.60 -18.22 30.36
CA CYS A 50 6.90 -19.23 31.38
C CYS A 50 5.59 -19.78 31.95
N GLU A 51 5.46 -21.10 32.07
CA GLU A 51 4.27 -21.71 32.69
C GLU A 51 4.11 -21.31 34.17
N ASN A 52 5.23 -21.01 34.85
CA ASN A 52 5.23 -20.47 36.21
C ASN A 52 5.86 -19.08 36.26
N GLU A 53 5.18 -18.13 36.90
CA GLU A 53 5.69 -16.77 37.10
C GLU A 53 6.97 -16.73 37.94
N GLU A 54 7.16 -17.69 38.86
CA GLU A 54 8.36 -17.78 39.70
C GLU A 54 9.63 -18.10 38.89
N ASP A 55 9.50 -18.85 37.79
CA ASP A 55 10.62 -19.21 36.91
C ASP A 55 11.16 -17.97 36.17
N ALA A 56 10.26 -17.08 35.73
CA ALA A 56 10.61 -15.80 35.11
C ALA A 56 11.36 -14.87 36.08
N ILE A 57 10.95 -14.84 37.35
CA ILE A 57 11.57 -13.99 38.39
C ILE A 57 12.93 -14.57 38.82
N ALA A 58 13.07 -15.90 38.86
CA ALA A 58 14.31 -16.58 39.20
C ALA A 58 15.35 -16.56 38.06
N GLY A 59 14.97 -16.12 36.86
CA GLY A 59 15.82 -16.16 35.66
C GLY A 59 16.07 -17.58 35.15
N ASN A 60 15.18 -18.52 35.49
CA ASN A 60 15.23 -19.89 35.01
C ASN A 60 14.31 -20.02 33.79
N PHE A 61 14.90 -19.99 32.60
CA PHE A 61 14.14 -20.07 31.34
C PHE A 61 14.01 -21.49 30.77
N GLU A 62 14.42 -22.54 31.51
CA GLU A 62 14.37 -23.93 31.02
C GLU A 62 12.94 -24.38 30.69
N ASN A 63 11.93 -23.85 31.39
CA ASN A 63 10.51 -24.15 31.19
C ASN A 63 9.72 -23.00 30.54
N CYS A 64 10.40 -22.06 29.87
CA CYS A 64 9.75 -20.94 29.21
C CYS A 64 9.72 -21.14 27.69
N THR A 65 8.58 -20.84 27.08
CA THR A 65 8.45 -20.83 25.63
C THR A 65 8.95 -19.50 25.09
N MET A 66 9.91 -19.55 24.18
CA MET A 66 10.44 -18.37 23.51
C MET A 66 9.56 -18.00 22.31
N SER A 67 9.04 -16.78 22.29
CA SER A 67 8.25 -16.24 21.20
C SER A 67 8.88 -14.96 20.66
N TYR A 68 8.69 -14.72 19.36
CA TYR A 68 9.10 -13.50 18.68
C TYR A 68 7.89 -12.61 18.44
N PRO A 69 8.06 -11.28 18.41
CA PRO A 69 6.96 -10.39 18.06
C PRO A 69 6.54 -10.66 16.62
N ALA A 70 5.24 -10.60 16.33
CA ALA A 70 4.78 -10.59 14.95
C ALA A 70 5.22 -9.27 14.28
N CYS A 71 5.68 -9.35 13.03
CA CYS A 71 5.85 -8.17 12.21
C CYS A 71 4.49 -7.65 11.74
N THR A 72 4.38 -6.35 11.54
CA THR A 72 3.17 -5.72 11.04
C THR A 72 3.41 -5.21 9.62
N ASP A 73 2.55 -5.63 8.70
CA ASP A 73 2.53 -5.11 7.34
C ASP A 73 1.79 -3.75 7.34
N THR A 74 2.53 -2.70 6.96
CA THR A 74 2.06 -1.32 6.91
C THR A 74 2.03 -0.85 5.46
N TYR A 75 0.92 -0.26 5.04
CA TYR A 75 0.72 0.25 3.70
C TYR A 75 0.66 1.78 3.74
N TYR A 76 1.66 2.44 3.17
CA TYR A 76 1.72 3.90 3.07
C TYR A 76 1.24 4.33 1.69
N CYS A 77 0.09 5.01 1.65
CA CYS A 77 -0.56 5.38 0.40
C CYS A 77 -0.28 6.84 0.01
N GLU A 78 -0.28 7.13 -1.30
CA GLU A 78 -0.02 8.47 -1.85
C GLU A 78 -1.08 9.52 -1.47
N ASP A 79 -2.24 9.10 -0.93
CA ASP A 79 -3.29 9.98 -0.41
C ASP A 79 -3.08 10.35 1.08
N ASP A 80 -1.87 10.18 1.60
CA ASP A 80 -1.50 10.39 3.01
C ASP A 80 -2.27 9.50 3.99
N VAL A 81 -2.81 8.37 3.51
CA VAL A 81 -3.45 7.34 4.32
C VAL A 81 -2.44 6.25 4.65
N THR A 82 -2.38 5.86 5.92
CA THR A 82 -1.61 4.70 6.37
C THR A 82 -2.55 3.59 6.76
N CYS A 83 -2.38 2.40 6.19
CA CYS A 83 -3.20 1.23 6.48
C CYS A 83 -2.40 0.10 7.09
N PHE A 84 -3.05 -0.73 7.91
CA PHE A 84 -2.45 -1.91 8.53
C PHE A 84 -3.39 -3.10 8.35
N GLN A 85 -2.82 -4.28 8.09
CA GLN A 85 -3.61 -5.50 8.07
C GLN A 85 -3.90 -5.98 9.50
N SER A 86 -5.17 -6.23 9.81
CA SER A 86 -5.57 -6.84 11.07
C SER A 86 -5.05 -8.28 11.15
N THR A 87 -4.37 -8.62 12.25
CA THR A 87 -3.82 -9.96 12.52
C THR A 87 -4.84 -10.90 13.16
N ASP A 88 -5.97 -10.38 13.64
CA ASP A 88 -6.93 -11.12 14.47
C ASP A 88 -8.12 -11.69 13.69
N ASP A 89 -8.30 -11.30 12.42
CA ASP A 89 -9.49 -11.64 11.65
C ASP A 89 -9.26 -12.79 10.66
N GLU A 90 -10.11 -13.83 10.70
CA GLU A 90 -10.21 -14.85 9.62
C GLU A 90 -10.52 -14.18 8.26
N THR A 91 -11.23 -13.04 8.31
CA THR A 91 -11.56 -12.17 7.18
C THR A 91 -10.61 -10.97 7.19
N LYS A 92 -9.47 -11.08 6.49
CA LYS A 92 -8.45 -10.02 6.38
C LYS A 92 -9.09 -8.63 6.23
N THR A 93 -8.99 -7.80 7.26
CA THR A 93 -9.42 -6.40 7.24
C THR A 93 -8.21 -5.46 7.24
N PHE A 94 -8.42 -4.24 6.73
CA PHE A 94 -7.40 -3.19 6.65
C PHE A 94 -7.87 -2.00 7.46
N ASP A 95 -7.12 -1.65 8.51
CA ASP A 95 -7.34 -0.48 9.34
C ASP A 95 -6.53 0.69 8.78
N CYS A 96 -7.22 1.66 8.16
CA CYS A 96 -6.63 2.82 7.51
C CYS A 96 -6.88 4.10 8.30
N ARG A 97 -5.86 4.92 8.44
CA ARG A 97 -5.91 6.22 9.12
C ARG A 97 -5.43 7.32 8.20
N ASP A 98 -6.18 8.41 8.16
CA ASP A 98 -5.78 9.63 7.44
C ASP A 98 -4.84 10.52 8.28
N GLU A 99 -4.37 11.62 7.69
CA GLU A 99 -3.52 12.63 8.36
C GLU A 99 -4.13 13.22 9.66
N LYS A 100 -5.46 13.10 9.84
CA LYS A 100 -6.21 13.61 11.00
C LYS A 100 -6.53 12.52 12.01
N ASP A 101 -5.96 11.32 11.83
CA ASP A 101 -6.18 10.12 12.64
C ASP A 101 -7.65 9.61 12.57
N ASN A 102 -8.39 9.94 11.50
CA ASN A 102 -9.70 9.34 11.28
C ASN A 102 -9.52 7.90 10.78
N LYS A 103 -10.02 6.96 11.58
CA LYS A 103 -9.99 5.54 11.26
C LYS A 103 -11.12 5.13 10.31
N THR A 104 -10.76 4.42 9.26
CA THR A 104 -11.66 3.71 8.34
C THR A 104 -11.20 2.27 8.22
N VAL A 105 -12.13 1.31 8.33
CA VAL A 105 -11.82 -0.10 8.16
C VAL A 105 -12.36 -0.56 6.81
N TYR A 106 -11.49 -1.15 6.00
CA TYR A 106 -11.85 -1.73 4.71
C TYR A 106 -11.76 -3.25 4.75
N THR A 107 -12.66 -3.90 4.02
CA THR A 107 -12.46 -5.30 3.61
C THR A 107 -11.35 -5.39 2.56
N GLU A 108 -10.81 -6.59 2.34
CA GLU A 108 -9.80 -6.82 1.30
C GLU A 108 -10.24 -6.36 -0.09
N ASP A 109 -11.51 -6.59 -0.46
CA ASP A 109 -12.07 -6.19 -1.75
C ASP A 109 -12.20 -4.67 -1.87
N GLU A 110 -12.67 -4.00 -0.81
CA GLU A 110 -12.77 -2.53 -0.78
C GLU A 110 -11.39 -1.88 -0.86
N PHE A 111 -10.42 -2.40 -0.11
CA PHE A 111 -9.04 -1.93 -0.14
C PHE A 111 -8.47 -2.03 -1.56
N LYS A 112 -8.55 -3.21 -2.20
CA LYS A 112 -8.06 -3.43 -3.58
C LYS A 112 -8.82 -2.66 -4.65
N SER A 113 -10.05 -2.20 -4.36
CA SER A 113 -10.83 -1.38 -5.28
C SER A 113 -10.42 0.10 -5.27
N LYS A 114 -9.73 0.55 -4.21
CA LYS A 114 -9.28 1.93 -4.00
C LYS A 114 -7.76 2.07 -4.16
N TYR A 115 -7.03 1.08 -3.67
CA TYR A 115 -5.59 1.10 -3.55
C TYR A 115 -4.93 0.03 -4.41
N TYR A 116 -3.75 0.34 -4.95
CA TYR A 116 -2.84 -0.60 -5.57
C TYR A 116 -1.55 -0.66 -4.78
N VAL A 117 -1.15 -1.85 -4.33
CA VAL A 117 0.10 -2.03 -3.58
C VAL A 117 1.23 -2.35 -4.54
N GLU A 118 2.22 -1.46 -4.63
CA GLU A 118 3.41 -1.69 -5.43
C GLU A 118 4.31 -2.68 -4.68
N SER A 119 4.32 -3.93 -5.15
CA SER A 119 5.10 -5.00 -4.55
C SER A 119 6.57 -4.89 -4.96
N GLU A 120 7.35 -4.00 -4.34
CA GLU A 120 8.81 -4.16 -4.32
C GLU A 120 9.19 -5.14 -3.19
N ARG A 121 8.96 -6.44 -3.41
CA ARG A 121 9.63 -7.47 -2.61
C ARG A 121 11.11 -7.48 -2.98
N ILE A 122 11.90 -6.62 -2.36
CA ILE A 122 13.35 -6.74 -2.40
C ILE A 122 13.72 -7.95 -1.53
N HIS A 123 14.21 -8.99 -2.19
CA HIS A 123 14.59 -10.29 -1.65
C HIS A 123 15.94 -10.26 -0.94
#